data_AF-A0A2G2GI37-F1
#
_entry.id   AF-A0A2G2GI37-F1
#
_cell.length_a   1.000
_cell.length_b   1.000
_cell.length_c   1.000
_cell.angle_alpha   90.00
_cell.angle_beta   90.00
_cell.angle_gamma   90.00
#
_symmetry.space_group_name_H-M   'P 1'
#
loop_
_entity.id
_entity.type
_entity.pdbx_description
1 polymer ?
#
loop_
_entity_poly.entity_id
_entity_poly.type
_entity_poly.pdbx_seq_one_letter_code
_entity_poly.pdbx_strand_id
1 'polypeptide(L)'
;MYLVDSGEYTHDSVLSNALILFVFSYFIWFVFLTILGGPIWYFLHKKQKTHWVYAIFSGAIIPFIIVFAMEASYFTGKKSSYGSYYANGKQLWIDGVLTSAGWVDAFSSALYYSAVGTCISIVIWYVAYGTQKKVLKKHK
;
A
#
# COMPACT_ATOMS: atom_id res chain seq x y z
N MET A 1 -41.84 -11.10 0.08
CA MET A 1 -41.97 -9.66 0.31
C MET A 1 -40.67 -9.20 0.95
N TYR A 2 -39.67 -8.85 0.14
CA TYR A 2 -38.40 -8.33 0.64
C TYR A 2 -38.59 -6.82 0.75
N LEU A 3 -38.58 -6.31 1.99
CA LEU A 3 -38.41 -4.89 2.26
C LEU A 3 -36.99 -4.56 1.81
N VAL A 4 -36.86 -4.15 0.55
CA VAL A 4 -35.73 -3.36 0.07
C VAL A 4 -35.86 -2.06 0.86
N ASP A 5 -35.19 -2.01 2.01
CA ASP A 5 -34.94 -0.77 2.70
C ASP A 5 -33.97 0.00 1.80
N SER A 6 -34.54 0.72 0.83
CA SER A 6 -33.87 1.70 -0.01
C SER A 6 -33.56 2.92 0.85
N GLY A 7 -32.85 2.68 1.97
CA GLY A 7 -32.39 3.71 2.88
C GLY A 7 -31.57 4.68 2.05
N GLU A 8 -32.10 5.89 1.91
CA GLU A 8 -31.40 7.02 1.34
C GLU A 8 -30.00 7.04 1.94
N TYR A 9 -28.98 6.79 1.11
CA TYR A 9 -27.62 7.19 1.45
C TYR A 9 -27.65 8.71 1.53
N THR A 10 -28.03 9.24 2.70
CA THR A 10 -28.04 10.67 2.94
C THR A 10 -26.62 11.16 2.72
N HIS A 11 -26.46 12.31 2.06
CA HIS A 11 -25.15 12.91 1.78
C HIS A 11 -24.27 12.96 3.04
N ASP A 12 -24.87 13.14 4.22
CA ASP A 12 -24.22 13.15 5.52
C ASP A 12 -23.55 11.80 5.88
N SER A 13 -24.21 10.67 5.57
CA SER A 13 -23.64 9.34 5.82
C SER A 13 -22.43 9.04 4.94
N VAL A 14 -22.46 9.48 3.67
CA VAL A 14 -21.35 9.33 2.72
C VAL A 14 -20.17 10.18 3.14
N LEU A 15 -20.41 11.44 3.52
CA LEU A 15 -19.38 12.36 3.99
C LEU A 15 -18.74 11.89 5.29
N SER A 16 -19.54 11.42 6.25
CA SER A 16 -19.03 10.86 7.50
C SER A 16 -18.15 9.65 7.26
N ASN A 17 -18.58 8.72 6.41
CA ASN A 17 -17.78 7.54 6.05
C ASN A 17 -16.47 7.92 5.33
N ALA A 18 -16.53 8.88 4.39
CA ALA A 18 -15.35 9.36 3.68
C ALA A 18 -14.34 10.02 4.63
N LEU A 19 -14.81 10.85 5.57
CA LEU A 19 -13.95 11.47 6.58
C LEU A 19 -13.29 10.44 7.49
N ILE A 20 -14.04 9.45 7.98
CA ILE A 20 -13.50 8.37 8.80
C ILE A 20 -12.43 7.59 8.03
N LEU A 21 -12.70 7.20 6.78
CA LEU A 21 -11.73 6.49 5.93
C LEU A 21 -10.49 7.33 5.66
N PHE A 22 -10.65 8.64 5.42
CA PHE A 22 -9.54 9.55 5.21
C PHE A 22 -8.65 9.68 6.44
N VAL A 23 -9.24 9.93 7.61
CA VAL A 23 -8.51 10.04 8.88
C VAL A 23 -7.79 8.74 9.20
N PHE A 24 -8.47 7.60 9.07
CA PHE A 24 -7.88 6.29 9.33
C PHE A 24 -6.73 5.99 8.36
N SER A 25 -6.91 6.30 7.08
CA SER A 25 -5.87 6.16 6.05
C SER A 25 -4.66 7.06 6.33
N TYR A 26 -4.88 8.30 6.77
CA TYR A 26 -3.83 9.22 7.19
C TYR A 26 -3.02 8.66 8.37
N PHE A 27 -3.69 8.14 9.41
CA PHE A 27 -3.03 7.54 10.57
C PHE A 27 -2.20 6.32 10.19
N ILE A 28 -2.78 5.41 9.40
CA ILE A 28 -2.05 4.23 8.89
C ILE A 28 -0.81 4.71 8.14
N TRP A 29 -0.96 5.62 7.20
CA TRP A 29 0.14 6.10 6.38
C TRP A 29 1.25 6.76 7.20
N PHE A 30 0.88 7.60 8.17
CA PHE A 30 1.81 8.23 9.10
C PHE A 30 2.57 7.21 9.95
N VAL A 31 1.88 6.20 10.48
CA VAL A 31 2.47 5.12 11.26
C VAL A 31 3.45 4.32 10.41
N PHE A 32 3.07 3.92 9.19
CA PHE A 32 3.95 3.16 8.29
C PHE A 32 5.19 3.96 7.87
N LEU A 33 5.06 5.25 7.57
CA LEU A 33 6.20 6.10 7.28
C LEU A 33 7.14 6.23 8.47
N THR A 34 6.60 6.35 9.68
CA THR A 34 7.40 6.54 10.88
C THR A 34 8.10 5.25 11.30
N ILE A 35 7.38 4.12 11.29
CA ILE A 35 7.88 2.81 11.77
C ILE A 35 8.75 2.12 10.71
N LEU A 36 8.41 2.18 9.43
CA LEU A 36 9.19 1.54 8.36
C LEU A 36 10.07 2.57 7.64
N GLY A 37 9.48 3.66 7.15
CA GLY A 37 10.17 4.65 6.34
C GLY A 37 11.37 5.29 7.06
N GLY A 38 11.17 5.74 8.30
CA GLY A 38 12.19 6.37 9.13
C GLY A 38 13.43 5.49 9.35
N PRO A 39 13.29 4.27 9.91
CA PRO A 39 14.42 3.37 10.12
C PRO A 39 15.15 2.96 8.83
N ILE A 40 14.42 2.70 7.74
CA ILE A 40 15.01 2.36 6.45
C ILE A 40 15.81 3.54 5.89
N TRP A 41 15.24 4.74 5.93
CA TRP A 41 15.93 5.95 5.51
C TRP A 41 17.18 6.20 6.36
N TYR A 42 17.08 6.10 7.68
CA TYR A 42 18.21 6.26 8.60
C TYR A 42 19.33 5.25 8.31
N PHE A 43 18.99 3.98 8.08
CA PHE A 43 19.95 2.94 7.75
C PHE A 43 20.64 3.18 6.40
N LEU A 44 19.90 3.59 5.37
CA LEU A 44 20.45 3.95 4.07
C LEU A 44 21.38 5.17 4.17
N HIS A 45 20.98 6.18 4.94
CA HIS A 45 21.76 7.38 5.15
C HIS A 45 23.07 7.09 5.90
N LYS A 46 23.02 6.28 6.97
CA LYS A 46 24.21 5.85 7.73
C LYS A 46 25.23 5.13 6.84
N LYS A 47 24.77 4.41 5.82
CA LYS A 47 25.62 3.71 4.84
C LYS A 47 26.01 4.55 3.63
N GLN A 48 25.68 5.85 3.62
CA GLN A 48 25.89 6.76 2.48
C GLN A 48 25.23 6.26 1.17
N LYS A 49 24.20 5.42 1.28
CA LYS A 49 23.44 4.87 0.14
C LYS A 49 22.28 5.81 -0.22
N THR A 50 22.60 7.06 -0.54
CA THR A 50 21.62 8.13 -0.82
C THR A 50 21.24 8.21 -2.31
N HIS A 51 21.56 7.19 -3.11
CA HIS A 51 21.22 7.16 -4.53
C HIS A 51 19.72 6.90 -4.74
N TRP A 52 19.11 7.58 -5.73
CA TRP A 52 17.66 7.49 -6.03
C TRP A 52 17.19 6.06 -6.31
N VAL A 53 18.06 5.21 -6.86
CA VAL A 53 17.78 3.78 -7.10
C VAL A 53 17.39 3.05 -5.81
N TYR A 54 18.01 3.35 -4.66
CA TYR A 54 17.65 2.71 -3.40
C TYR A 54 16.26 3.13 -2.91
N ALA A 55 15.84 4.37 -3.18
CA ALA A 55 14.50 4.85 -2.88
C ALA A 55 13.44 4.15 -3.74
N ILE A 56 13.74 3.91 -5.02
CA ILE A 56 12.87 3.10 -5.90
C ILE A 56 12.77 1.68 -5.37
N PHE A 57 13.89 1.02 -5.07
CA PHE A 57 13.86 -0.36 -4.59
C PHE A 57 13.10 -0.48 -3.27
N SER A 58 13.31 0.42 -2.30
CA SER A 58 12.54 0.39 -1.06
C SER A 58 11.05 0.67 -1.29
N GLY A 59 10.73 1.62 -2.17
CA GLY A 59 9.36 2.00 -2.52
C GLY A 59 8.61 0.93 -3.31
N ALA A 60 9.31 0.09 -4.06
CA ALA A 60 8.73 -1.02 -4.80
C ALA A 60 8.63 -2.27 -3.92
N ILE A 61 9.74 -2.69 -3.32
CA ILE A 61 9.85 -4.00 -2.66
C ILE A 61 9.00 -4.05 -1.39
N ILE A 62 9.01 -3.01 -0.57
CA ILE A 62 8.33 -3.07 0.74
C ILE A 62 6.81 -3.11 0.55
N PRO A 63 6.17 -2.21 -0.22
CA PRO A 63 4.74 -2.31 -0.48
C PRO A 63 4.38 -3.59 -1.23
N PHE A 64 5.21 -4.04 -2.18
CA PHE A 64 5.00 -5.32 -2.84
C PHE A 64 4.94 -6.46 -1.83
N ILE A 65 5.96 -6.61 -0.98
CA ILE A 65 6.02 -7.70 0.01
C ILE A 65 4.87 -7.58 1.00
N ILE A 66 4.57 -6.38 1.50
CA ILE A 66 3.49 -6.19 2.49
C ILE A 66 2.13 -6.49 1.87
N VAL A 67 1.80 -5.93 0.70
CA VAL A 67 0.50 -6.15 0.05
C VAL A 67 0.38 -7.57 -0.43
N PHE A 68 1.42 -8.08 -1.10
CA PHE A 68 1.46 -9.49 -1.48
C PHE A 68 1.26 -10.32 -0.24
N ALA A 69 2.05 -10.13 0.82
CA ALA A 69 1.85 -10.82 2.09
C ALA A 69 0.49 -10.55 2.71
N MET A 70 -0.21 -9.43 2.57
CA MET A 70 -1.53 -9.27 3.20
C MET A 70 -2.61 -10.05 2.44
N GLU A 71 -2.59 -9.94 1.11
CA GLU A 71 -3.47 -10.71 0.21
C GLU A 71 -3.15 -12.20 0.26
N ALA A 72 -1.87 -12.52 0.46
CA ALA A 72 -1.34 -13.85 0.58
C ALA A 72 -1.58 -14.42 1.99
N SER A 73 -1.16 -13.76 3.08
CA SER A 73 -1.11 -14.21 4.50
C SER A 73 -2.45 -14.48 5.17
N TYR A 74 -3.54 -14.50 4.40
CA TYR A 74 -4.54 -15.53 4.62
C TYR A 74 -4.01 -16.97 4.39
N PHE A 75 -2.71 -17.16 4.08
CA PHE A 75 -2.08 -18.39 3.60
C PHE A 75 -2.05 -19.58 4.57
N THR A 76 -2.49 -19.47 5.82
CA THR A 76 -2.44 -20.61 6.77
C THR A 76 -3.61 -20.72 7.75
N GLY A 77 -4.75 -20.06 7.50
CA GLY A 77 -6.00 -20.50 8.12
C GLY A 77 -6.63 -19.60 9.20
N LYS A 78 -6.73 -18.29 8.96
CA LYS A 78 -7.96 -17.61 9.39
C LYS A 78 -8.96 -17.84 8.27
N LYS A 79 -10.05 -18.60 8.54
CA LYS A 79 -11.24 -18.56 7.69
C LYS A 79 -11.64 -17.09 7.58
N SER A 80 -11.80 -16.55 6.37
CA SER A 80 -12.63 -15.36 6.26
C SER A 80 -13.98 -15.89 6.74
N SER A 81 -14.50 -15.38 7.85
CA SER A 81 -15.77 -15.90 8.39
C SER A 81 -16.94 -15.70 7.42
N TYR A 82 -16.71 -15.14 6.23
CA TYR A 82 -17.72 -14.83 5.24
C TYR A 82 -17.16 -14.99 3.82
N GLY A 83 -17.69 -15.99 3.11
CA GLY A 83 -17.86 -15.99 1.66
C GLY A 83 -16.65 -16.37 0.80
N SER A 84 -16.91 -17.17 -0.21
CA SER A 84 -16.09 -17.24 -1.42
C SER A 84 -16.00 -15.84 -2.03
N TYR A 85 -14.79 -15.27 -2.08
CA TYR A 85 -14.55 -14.02 -2.78
C TYR A 85 -14.39 -14.32 -4.28
N TYR A 86 -15.26 -13.73 -5.08
CA TYR A 86 -15.16 -13.75 -6.54
C TYR A 86 -14.66 -12.40 -7.02
N ALA A 87 -13.65 -12.43 -7.89
CA ALA A 87 -13.28 -11.27 -8.70
C ALA A 87 -13.35 -11.70 -10.17
N ASN A 88 -13.98 -10.88 -11.00
CA ASN A 88 -14.12 -11.13 -12.45
C ASN A 88 -14.70 -12.53 -12.77
N GLY A 89 -15.66 -13.00 -11.97
CA GLY A 89 -16.28 -14.31 -12.13
C GLY A 89 -15.40 -15.52 -11.77
N LYS A 90 -14.18 -15.29 -11.26
CA LYS A 90 -13.28 -16.35 -10.79
C LYS A 90 -13.24 -16.36 -9.27
N GLN A 91 -13.26 -17.56 -8.69
CA GLN A 91 -13.16 -17.74 -7.25
C GLN A 91 -11.70 -17.57 -6.82
N LEU A 92 -11.42 -16.61 -5.95
CA LEU A 92 -10.07 -16.32 -5.45
C LEU A 92 -9.69 -17.23 -4.27
N TRP A 93 -10.69 -17.68 -3.51
CA TRP A 93 -10.54 -18.51 -2.32
C TRP A 93 -11.51 -19.70 -2.32
N ILE A 94 -10.99 -20.91 -2.12
CA ILE A 94 -11.77 -22.15 -1.94
C ILE A 94 -11.33 -22.79 -0.62
N ASP A 95 -12.26 -23.00 0.31
CA ASP A 95 -12.00 -23.64 1.61
C ASP A 95 -10.82 -23.04 2.40
N GLY A 96 -10.62 -21.72 2.27
CA GLY A 96 -9.51 -21.01 2.93
C GLY A 96 -8.16 -21.17 2.25
N VAL A 97 -8.11 -21.78 1.06
CA VAL A 97 -6.92 -21.89 0.22
C VAL A 97 -7.03 -20.93 -0.96
N LEU A 98 -5.94 -20.20 -1.23
CA LEU A 98 -5.87 -19.30 -2.37
C LEU A 98 -5.83 -20.11 -3.68
N THR A 99 -6.73 -19.81 -4.61
CA THR A 99 -6.71 -20.44 -5.93
C THR A 99 -5.60 -19.84 -6.81
N SER A 100 -5.32 -20.46 -7.96
CA SER A 100 -4.39 -19.87 -8.94
C SER A 100 -4.82 -18.46 -9.38
N ALA A 101 -6.13 -18.21 -9.47
CA ALA A 101 -6.67 -16.89 -9.75
C ALA A 101 -6.42 -15.91 -8.60
N GLY A 102 -6.58 -16.35 -7.34
CA GLY A 102 -6.26 -15.55 -6.16
C GLY A 102 -4.78 -15.15 -6.10
N TRP A 103 -3.86 -16.05 -6.44
CA TRP A 103 -2.43 -15.74 -6.50
C TRP A 103 -2.09 -14.65 -7.52
N VAL A 104 -2.70 -14.74 -8.71
CA VAL A 104 -2.51 -13.75 -9.77
C VAL A 104 -3.10 -12.40 -9.36
N ASP A 105 -4.27 -12.40 -8.72
CA ASP A 105 -4.91 -11.20 -8.21
C ASP A 105 -4.07 -10.52 -7.11
N ALA A 106 -3.62 -11.29 -6.11
CA ALA A 106 -2.71 -10.82 -5.06
C ALA A 106 -1.42 -10.22 -5.63
N PHE A 107 -0.83 -10.88 -6.63
CA PHE A 107 0.35 -10.40 -7.33
C PHE A 107 0.09 -9.10 -8.10
N SER A 108 -1.04 -9.01 -8.80
CA SER A 108 -1.44 -7.81 -9.55
C SER A 108 -1.67 -6.63 -8.60
N SER A 109 -2.36 -6.85 -7.48
CA SER A 109 -2.54 -5.86 -6.42
C SER A 109 -1.19 -5.40 -5.87
N ALA A 110 -0.31 -6.33 -5.51
CA ALA A 110 1.02 -6.01 -5.01
C ALA A 110 1.85 -5.19 -6.02
N LEU A 111 1.77 -5.49 -7.32
CA LEU A 111 2.40 -4.70 -8.37
C LEU A 111 1.86 -3.28 -8.47
N TYR A 112 0.54 -3.11 -8.40
CA TYR A 112 -0.09 -1.79 -8.41
C TYR A 112 0.40 -0.93 -7.23
N TYR A 113 0.36 -1.47 -6.01
CA TYR A 113 0.83 -0.76 -4.83
C TYR A 113 2.34 -0.52 -4.82
N SER A 114 3.13 -1.42 -5.42
CA SER A 114 4.57 -1.24 -5.66
C SER A 114 4.86 -0.04 -6.56
N ALA A 115 4.08 0.15 -7.64
CA ALA A 115 4.21 1.31 -8.51
C ALA A 115 3.88 2.61 -7.76
N VAL A 116 2.78 2.63 -7.00
CA VAL A 116 2.40 3.78 -6.16
C VAL A 116 3.49 4.11 -5.12
N GLY A 117 3.99 3.09 -4.42
CA GLY A 117 5.04 3.23 -3.42
C GLY A 117 6.37 3.74 -4.02
N THR A 118 6.68 3.34 -5.25
CA THR A 118 7.83 3.85 -6.01
C THR A 118 7.69 5.34 -6.28
N CYS A 119 6.54 5.80 -6.78
CA CYS A 119 6.29 7.22 -7.03
C CYS A 119 6.46 8.06 -5.75
N ILE A 120 5.86 7.61 -4.64
CA ILE A 120 5.96 8.29 -3.34
C ILE A 120 7.43 8.35 -2.87
N SER A 121 8.16 7.24 -2.98
CA SER A 121 9.55 7.16 -2.51
C SER A 121 10.49 8.04 -3.33
N ILE A 122 10.25 8.19 -4.63
CA ILE A 122 10.96 9.14 -5.50
C ILE A 122 10.71 10.58 -5.04
N VAL A 123 9.45 10.94 -4.74
CA VAL A 123 9.11 12.28 -4.25
C VAL A 123 9.81 12.57 -2.92
N ILE A 124 9.75 11.65 -1.96
CA ILE A 124 10.44 11.78 -0.67
C ILE A 124 11.95 11.96 -0.89
N TRP A 125 12.55 11.13 -1.74
CA TRP A 125 13.96 11.23 -2.08
C TRP A 125 14.32 12.57 -2.70
N TYR A 126 13.50 13.06 -3.63
CA TYR A 126 13.70 14.35 -4.29
C TYR A 126 13.62 15.50 -3.29
N VAL A 127 12.67 15.49 -2.36
CA VAL A 127 12.55 16.50 -1.30
C VAL A 127 13.75 16.46 -0.36
N ALA A 128 14.21 15.26 0.01
CA ALA A 128 15.32 15.10 0.94
C ALA A 128 16.69 15.46 0.35
N TYR A 129 16.96 15.10 -0.91
CA TYR A 129 18.30 15.18 -1.52
C TYR A 129 18.38 16.02 -2.80
N GLY A 130 17.26 16.24 -3.49
CA GLY A 130 17.21 16.92 -4.79
C GLY A 130 17.61 18.39 -4.72
N THR A 131 17.40 19.05 -3.59
CA THR A 131 17.82 20.44 -3.33
C THR A 131 19.32 20.57 -3.10
N GLN A 132 19.98 19.58 -2.49
CA GLN A 132 21.41 19.65 -2.16
C GLN A 132 22.32 19.63 -3.40
N LYS A 133 21.94 18.92 -4.47
CA LYS A 133 22.71 18.90 -5.73
C LYS A 133 22.76 20.26 -6.45
N LYS A 134 21.78 21.14 -6.24
CA LYS A 134 21.77 22.48 -6.86
C LYS A 134 22.75 23.45 -6.17
N VAL A 135 22.97 23.31 -4.87
CA VAL A 135 23.88 24.18 -4.10
C VAL A 135 25.34 23.91 -4.45
N LEU A 136 25.73 22.63 -4.59
CA LEU A 136 27.11 22.25 -4.93
C LEU A 136 27.51 22.58 -6.37
N LYS A 137 26.55 22.71 -7.30
CA LYS A 137 26.82 23.16 -8.68
C LYS A 137 26.96 24.68 -8.81
N LYS A 138 26.49 25.47 -7.84
CA LYS A 138 26.53 26.94 -7.91
C LYS A 138 27.89 27.54 -7.47
N HIS A 139 28.78 26.70 -6.92
CA HIS A 139 30.10 27.09 -6.40
C HIS A 139 31.27 26.46 -7.19
N LYS A 140 31.02 25.97 -8.41
CA LYS A 140 32.03 25.62 -9.40
C LYS A 140 31.85 26.49 -10.63
#